data_AF-A0AAU2MY36-F1
#
_entry.id   AF-A0AAU2MY36-F1
#
_cell.length_a   1.000
_cell.length_b   1.000
_cell.length_c   1.000
_cell.angle_alpha   90.00
_cell.angle_beta   90.00
_cell.angle_gamma   90.00
#
_symmetry.space_group_name_H-M   'P 1'
#
loop_
_entity.id
_entity.type
_entity.pdbx_description
1 polymer ?
#
loop_
_entity_poly.entity_id
_entity_poly.type
_entity_poly.pdbx_seq_one_letter_code
_entity_poly.pdbx_strand_id
1 'polypeptide(L)'
;MPSKSGVARATGTLVALSLATAVLASAPVNAAQVDEPSAAAVAAVAATADVERPQGKPEPLKTEGAGKSTFSGAAAAQSAAAPITRSAVIARAKTWVDAKVPYSMNNYRDGYRTDCSGLVSMAWNLGTSAWTGNLDTFADRISKNDLRKGDMLLFHNPSNPERGSHVTIFEQWTDASHTSYIGIEQTPPNAVRRVIPYAYFNNASSYIPYRYKNIIEDATPTNAGVYRSDEAKFYVADRSGGLYGWSGFGVPGDKPLTGDWNADGQDTFGVYRPGDSTFHLSNDNGTTAISVMYGSPGDVPLVGDWDGNGTDTTGVYHPADQTFYLSNDNRVAAYSVRMGVEGDTPMTGDWNGDGKDTVGVYRGSDQTFYLTDSQTSAPVNHQVKFGNPGDTPIKGDWNGDGTDKVGVYRDSDFFGAGKDSDQVIYSVRFGVPGDTPLTGQW
;
A
#
# COMPACT_ATOMS: atom_id res chain seq x y z
N MET A 1 27.79 -73.28 -32.42
CA MET A 1 29.18 -73.02 -32.89
C MET A 1 29.36 -73.73 -34.22
N PRO A 2 30.13 -73.21 -35.20
CA PRO A 2 31.00 -72.02 -35.24
C PRO A 2 30.43 -70.95 -36.23
N SER A 3 31.06 -69.86 -36.68
CA SER A 3 31.95 -68.81 -36.12
C SER A 3 32.15 -67.75 -37.24
N LYS A 4 32.36 -66.46 -36.87
CA LYS A 4 33.05 -65.38 -37.64
C LYS A 4 32.32 -64.88 -38.91
N SER A 5 32.34 -63.62 -39.33
CA SER A 5 33.06 -62.39 -38.96
C SER A 5 32.58 -61.22 -39.84
N GLY A 6 32.63 -59.99 -39.33
CA GLY A 6 32.95 -58.79 -40.12
C GLY A 6 31.79 -58.08 -40.83
N VAL A 7 31.30 -56.99 -40.23
CA VAL A 7 30.56 -55.95 -40.97
C VAL A 7 31.54 -54.83 -41.32
N ALA A 8 31.65 -54.58 -42.61
CA ALA A 8 32.50 -53.55 -43.22
C ALA A 8 31.91 -52.14 -43.01
N ARG A 9 32.81 -51.19 -42.80
CA ARG A 9 32.56 -49.74 -42.83
C ARG A 9 32.14 -49.30 -44.23
N ALA A 10 31.02 -48.59 -44.31
CA ALA A 10 30.71 -47.71 -45.45
C ALA A 10 30.95 -46.27 -45.02
N THR A 11 31.95 -45.66 -45.64
CA THR A 11 32.31 -44.25 -45.60
C THR A 11 31.22 -43.39 -46.26
N GLY A 12 30.63 -42.48 -45.48
CA GLY A 12 29.84 -41.36 -45.96
C GLY A 12 30.52 -40.06 -45.56
N THR A 13 31.02 -39.35 -46.57
CA THR A 13 31.77 -38.11 -46.53
C THR A 13 31.08 -37.02 -45.68
N LEU A 14 31.73 -36.55 -44.61
CA LEU A 14 31.36 -35.31 -43.95
C LEU A 14 31.71 -34.15 -44.91
N VAL A 15 30.71 -33.55 -45.52
CA VAL A 15 30.83 -32.19 -46.06
C VAL A 15 30.69 -31.26 -44.85
N ALA A 16 31.83 -30.76 -44.37
CA ALA A 16 31.89 -29.69 -43.40
C ALA A 16 31.37 -28.41 -44.08
N LEU A 17 30.07 -28.15 -43.94
CA LEU A 17 29.51 -26.84 -44.22
C LEU A 17 29.94 -25.94 -43.06
N SER A 18 30.96 -25.12 -43.30
CA SER A 18 31.38 -24.06 -42.40
C SER A 18 30.26 -23.03 -42.28
N LEU A 19 29.33 -23.27 -41.35
CA LEU A 19 28.50 -22.22 -40.78
C LEU A 19 29.45 -21.30 -40.02
N ALA A 20 29.77 -20.17 -40.64
CA ALA A 20 30.32 -19.03 -39.95
C ALA A 20 29.32 -18.63 -38.86
N THR A 21 29.53 -19.13 -37.65
CA THR A 21 28.96 -18.57 -36.45
C THR A 21 29.51 -17.15 -36.35
N ALA A 22 28.70 -16.18 -36.77
CA ALA A 22 28.80 -14.85 -36.21
C ALA A 22 28.51 -15.02 -34.71
N VAL A 23 29.57 -15.22 -33.93
CA VAL A 23 29.54 -14.95 -32.50
C VAL A 23 29.33 -13.44 -32.40
N LEU A 24 28.08 -13.02 -32.44
CA LEU A 24 27.69 -11.82 -31.72
C LEU A 24 28.01 -12.15 -30.27
N ALA A 25 29.18 -11.70 -29.84
CA ALA A 25 29.48 -11.56 -28.44
C ALA A 25 28.36 -10.68 -27.89
N SER A 26 27.35 -11.32 -27.29
CA SER A 26 26.50 -10.65 -26.32
C SER A 26 27.45 -10.26 -25.19
N ALA A 27 28.03 -9.07 -25.30
CA ALA A 27 28.49 -8.36 -24.13
C ALA A 27 27.34 -8.48 -23.11
N PRO A 28 27.62 -8.81 -21.84
CA PRO A 28 26.59 -8.69 -20.83
C PRO A 28 26.09 -7.24 -20.95
N VAL A 29 24.80 -7.08 -21.26
CA VAL A 29 24.14 -5.83 -20.94
C VAL A 29 24.20 -5.84 -19.43
N ASN A 30 25.22 -5.19 -18.87
CA ASN A 30 25.20 -4.75 -17.50
C ASN A 30 23.85 -4.05 -17.40
N ALA A 31 22.93 -4.64 -16.65
CA ALA A 31 21.96 -3.83 -15.94
C ALA A 31 22.83 -2.72 -15.34
N ALA A 32 22.59 -1.48 -15.77
CA ALA A 32 23.17 -0.35 -15.09
C ALA A 32 22.61 -0.47 -13.68
N GLN A 33 23.39 -1.11 -12.82
CA GLN A 33 23.27 -1.06 -11.39
C GLN A 33 23.28 0.44 -11.16
N VAL A 34 22.10 0.98 -10.87
CA VAL A 34 22.03 2.31 -10.30
C VAL A 34 22.70 2.07 -8.96
N ASP A 35 24.02 2.31 -8.91
CA ASP A 35 24.78 2.20 -7.68
C ASP A 35 24.13 3.19 -6.73
N GLU A 36 23.32 2.63 -5.82
CA GLU A 36 22.96 3.27 -4.57
C GLU A 36 24.25 3.90 -4.04
N PRO A 37 24.30 5.22 -3.84
CA PRO A 37 25.52 5.86 -3.37
C PRO A 37 25.93 5.17 -2.08
N SER A 38 27.17 4.64 -2.04
CA SER A 38 27.70 4.01 -0.84
C SER A 38 27.43 4.90 0.38
N ALA A 39 27.22 4.31 1.56
CA ALA A 39 26.99 5.07 2.80
C ALA A 39 28.04 6.18 3.06
N ALA A 40 29.25 6.06 2.48
CA ALA A 40 30.29 7.07 2.52
C ALA A 40 30.07 8.26 1.56
N ALA A 41 29.39 8.06 0.43
CA ALA A 41 29.07 9.12 -0.55
C ALA A 41 27.85 9.95 -0.12
N VAL A 42 26.92 9.39 0.66
CA VAL A 42 25.76 10.11 1.22
C VAL A 42 26.16 10.97 2.44
N ALA A 43 27.23 10.58 3.15
CA ALA A 43 27.77 11.33 4.29
C ALA A 43 28.41 12.69 3.92
N ALA A 44 28.60 12.98 2.63
CA ALA A 44 29.23 14.21 2.15
C ALA A 44 28.25 15.38 1.88
N VAL A 45 26.95 15.20 2.11
CA VAL A 45 26.01 16.34 2.11
C VAL A 45 26.11 17.04 3.46
N ALA A 46 27.02 18.01 3.49
CA ALA A 46 27.30 18.98 4.55
C ALA A 46 26.35 18.96 5.76
N ALA A 47 26.90 18.60 6.92
CA ALA A 47 26.46 19.12 8.19
C ALA A 47 26.42 20.66 8.07
N THR A 48 25.24 21.23 7.87
CA THR A 48 25.07 22.68 7.97
C THR A 48 25.22 23.04 9.44
N ALA A 49 26.40 23.53 9.80
CA ALA A 49 26.65 24.20 11.07
C ALA A 49 25.58 25.29 11.30
N ASP A 50 25.07 25.34 12.53
CA ASP A 50 24.29 26.45 13.12
C ASP A 50 23.25 27.14 12.24
N VAL A 51 22.42 26.36 11.52
CA VAL A 51 21.14 26.89 11.06
C VAL A 51 20.24 26.98 12.27
N GLU A 52 19.92 28.20 12.66
CA GLU A 52 18.94 28.48 13.71
C GLU A 52 17.54 28.00 13.30
N ARG A 53 16.80 27.42 14.25
CA ARG A 53 15.57 26.67 13.97
C ARG A 53 14.40 27.24 14.75
N PRO A 54 13.96 28.46 14.40
CA PRO A 54 13.03 29.19 15.22
C PRO A 54 11.60 28.63 15.11
N GLN A 55 10.92 28.35 16.24
CA GLN A 55 9.60 27.72 16.31
C GLN A 55 8.57 28.58 17.04
N GLY A 56 7.30 28.52 16.60
CA GLY A 56 6.20 29.34 17.13
C GLY A 56 5.45 28.73 18.32
N LYS A 57 4.61 29.53 18.99
CA LYS A 57 3.78 29.09 20.13
C LYS A 57 2.68 28.12 19.71
N PRO A 58 2.15 27.27 20.62
CA PRO A 58 1.03 26.40 20.30
C PRO A 58 -0.23 27.23 20.01
N GLU A 59 -0.89 26.95 18.89
CA GLU A 59 -2.08 27.66 18.43
C GLU A 59 -3.12 26.68 17.86
N PRO A 60 -4.43 26.96 18.00
CA PRO A 60 -5.47 26.23 17.26
C PRO A 60 -5.22 26.29 15.75
N LEU A 61 -5.81 25.35 14.99
CA LEU A 61 -5.73 25.41 13.53
C LEU A 61 -6.29 26.73 12.99
N LYS A 62 -5.61 27.31 12.01
CA LYS A 62 -6.12 28.49 11.30
C LYS A 62 -6.94 28.06 10.10
N THR A 63 -8.14 28.62 9.97
CA THR A 63 -8.92 28.52 8.74
C THR A 63 -8.21 29.30 7.64
N GLU A 64 -7.93 28.65 6.51
CA GLU A 64 -7.28 29.32 5.38
C GLU A 64 -8.19 30.42 4.79
N GLY A 65 -7.59 31.56 4.44
CA GLY A 65 -8.29 32.67 3.81
C GLY A 65 -8.83 32.30 2.43
N ALA A 66 -10.15 32.34 2.30
CA ALA A 66 -10.95 32.50 1.09
C ALA A 66 -10.43 31.84 -0.22
N GLY A 67 -10.77 30.57 -0.41
CA GLY A 67 -10.70 29.87 -1.69
C GLY A 67 -11.47 28.55 -1.65
N LYS A 68 -12.81 28.63 -1.60
CA LYS A 68 -13.79 27.52 -1.69
C LYS A 68 -13.28 26.11 -1.35
N SER A 69 -13.41 25.73 -0.08
CA SER A 69 -13.76 24.35 0.29
C SER A 69 -14.72 24.40 1.47
N THR A 70 -15.88 23.78 1.29
CA THR A 70 -16.97 23.74 2.27
C THR A 70 -16.68 22.64 3.29
N PHE A 71 -16.12 23.02 4.43
CA PHE A 71 -16.33 22.29 5.67
C PHE A 71 -17.13 23.21 6.61
N SER A 72 -18.44 22.97 6.68
CA SER A 72 -19.33 23.67 7.61
C SER A 72 -19.00 23.24 9.03
N GLY A 73 -18.75 24.22 9.89
CA GLY A 73 -18.25 24.01 11.24
C GLY A 73 -19.24 23.38 12.22
N ALA A 74 -18.67 22.75 13.23
CA ALA A 74 -19.21 22.66 14.58
C ALA A 74 -18.05 22.85 15.57
N ALA A 75 -18.35 23.54 16.67
CA ALA A 75 -17.39 24.04 17.65
C ALA A 75 -16.49 22.95 18.26
N ALA A 76 -15.25 23.36 18.52
CA ALA A 76 -14.20 22.60 19.17
C ALA A 76 -14.61 22.14 20.59
N ALA A 77 -15.15 20.93 20.67
CA ALA A 77 -14.67 19.98 21.65
C ALA A 77 -13.42 19.34 21.04
N GLN A 78 -12.33 19.28 21.79
CA GLN A 78 -11.08 18.63 21.37
C GLN A 78 -11.39 17.15 21.15
N SER A 79 -11.77 16.78 19.92
CA SER A 79 -11.93 15.38 19.56
C SER A 79 -10.57 14.74 19.78
N ALA A 80 -10.55 13.60 20.45
CA ALA A 80 -9.35 12.77 20.46
C ALA A 80 -8.95 12.61 18.98
N ALA A 81 -7.75 13.05 18.63
CA ALA A 81 -7.27 12.94 17.26
C ALA A 81 -7.37 11.47 16.83
N ALA A 82 -7.98 11.21 15.67
CA ALA A 82 -8.29 9.86 15.22
C ALA A 82 -7.02 8.98 15.15
N PRO A 83 -7.12 7.65 15.32
CA PRO A 83 -6.04 6.74 15.03
C PRO A 83 -5.46 6.98 13.63
N ILE A 84 -4.14 6.83 13.47
CA ILE A 84 -3.45 7.03 12.20
C ILE A 84 -2.34 5.99 12.00
N THR A 85 -2.27 5.38 10.81
CA THR A 85 -1.22 4.39 10.49
C THR A 85 0.14 5.05 10.39
N ARG A 86 1.21 4.27 10.57
CA ARG A 86 2.58 4.78 10.47
C ARG A 86 2.87 5.32 9.08
N SER A 87 2.41 4.63 8.04
CA SER A 87 2.57 5.09 6.67
C SER A 87 1.75 6.33 6.36
N ALA A 88 0.53 6.48 6.90
CA ALA A 88 -0.24 7.71 6.74
C ALA A 88 0.49 8.92 7.33
N VAL A 89 1.18 8.78 8.47
CA VAL A 89 2.04 9.84 9.03
C VAL A 89 3.14 10.24 8.04
N ILE A 90 3.84 9.27 7.47
CA ILE A 90 4.94 9.52 6.50
C ILE A 90 4.40 10.14 5.21
N ALA A 91 3.28 9.64 4.67
CA ALA A 91 2.65 10.16 3.47
C ALA A 91 2.25 11.64 3.66
N ARG A 92 1.61 11.96 4.78
CA ARG A 92 1.27 13.35 5.14
C ARG A 92 2.52 14.24 5.21
N ALA A 93 3.59 13.78 5.88
CA ALA A 93 4.84 14.54 5.95
C ALA A 93 5.47 14.78 4.57
N LYS A 94 5.42 13.79 3.67
CA LYS A 94 5.96 13.91 2.30
C LYS A 94 5.21 14.94 1.46
N THR A 95 3.91 15.17 1.68
CA THR A 95 3.17 16.23 0.96
C THR A 95 3.82 17.62 1.11
N TRP A 96 4.40 17.92 2.27
CA TRP A 96 5.12 19.18 2.49
C TRP A 96 6.51 19.19 1.83
N VAL A 97 7.20 18.04 1.82
CA VAL A 97 8.50 17.86 1.15
C VAL A 97 8.34 18.06 -0.37
N ASP A 98 7.36 17.39 -0.97
CA ASP A 98 7.11 17.43 -2.41
C ASP A 98 6.70 18.84 -2.87
N ALA A 99 5.89 19.53 -2.05
CA ALA A 99 5.52 20.93 -2.27
C ALA A 99 6.63 21.93 -1.94
N LYS A 100 7.77 21.49 -1.38
CA LYS A 100 8.88 22.33 -0.90
C LYS A 100 8.39 23.47 0.00
N VAL A 101 7.53 23.16 0.97
CA VAL A 101 6.89 24.15 1.84
C VAL A 101 7.94 25.01 2.55
N PRO A 102 7.96 26.35 2.35
CA PRO A 102 8.98 27.22 2.95
C PRO A 102 8.90 27.25 4.46
N TYR A 103 10.06 27.31 5.13
CA TYR A 103 10.13 27.45 6.58
C TYR A 103 9.65 28.84 7.03
N SER A 104 8.68 28.87 7.94
CA SER A 104 8.23 30.10 8.60
C SER A 104 7.47 29.80 9.89
N MET A 105 7.79 30.54 10.95
CA MET A 105 7.03 30.54 12.21
C MET A 105 5.67 31.24 12.11
N ASN A 106 5.47 32.05 11.07
CA ASN A 106 4.32 32.96 10.95
C ASN A 106 3.34 32.51 9.86
N ASN A 107 3.76 31.61 8.97
CA ASN A 107 2.92 31.12 7.89
C ASN A 107 2.28 29.78 8.26
N TYR A 108 1.17 29.49 7.58
CA TYR A 108 0.35 28.31 7.80
C TYR A 108 0.11 27.61 6.48
N ARG A 109 -0.03 26.29 6.55
CA ARG A 109 -0.47 25.44 5.45
C ARG A 109 -1.28 24.29 6.03
N ASP A 110 -2.40 23.94 5.41
CA ASP A 110 -3.28 22.86 5.89
C ASP A 110 -3.78 23.11 7.33
N GLY A 111 -3.78 24.39 7.77
CA GLY A 111 -4.09 24.83 9.12
C GLY A 111 -2.95 24.81 10.15
N TYR A 112 -1.76 24.28 9.81
CA TYR A 112 -0.61 24.12 10.71
C TYR A 112 0.52 25.13 10.40
N ARG A 113 1.31 25.54 11.40
CA ARG A 113 2.48 26.42 11.20
C ARG A 113 3.53 25.74 10.32
N THR A 114 4.15 26.46 9.42
CA THR A 114 5.22 25.93 8.53
C THR A 114 6.59 25.88 9.21
N ASP A 115 6.67 25.38 10.45
CA ASP A 115 7.89 25.18 11.23
C ASP A 115 8.09 23.69 11.60
N CYS A 116 9.19 23.37 12.30
CA CYS A 116 9.54 21.99 12.65
C CYS A 116 8.43 21.24 13.40
N SER A 117 7.82 21.88 14.40
CA SER A 117 6.74 21.30 15.19
C SER A 117 5.39 21.28 14.47
N GLY A 118 5.13 22.25 13.59
CA GLY A 118 3.92 22.27 12.79
C GLY A 118 3.90 21.16 11.73
N LEU A 119 5.06 20.78 11.16
CA LEU A 119 5.17 19.59 10.31
C LEU A 119 4.78 18.31 11.07
N VAL A 120 5.28 18.09 12.28
CA VAL A 120 4.92 16.92 13.10
C VAL A 120 3.43 16.94 13.46
N SER A 121 2.92 18.12 13.83
CA SER A 121 1.49 18.30 14.15
C SER A 121 0.60 17.97 12.96
N MET A 122 1.01 18.40 11.77
CA MET A 122 0.33 18.10 10.51
C MET A 122 0.43 16.61 10.20
N ALA A 123 1.62 16.01 10.27
CA ALA A 123 1.84 14.60 9.95
C ALA A 123 1.04 13.66 10.87
N TRP A 124 0.95 13.96 12.17
CA TRP A 124 0.13 13.21 13.13
C TRP A 124 -1.35 13.61 13.15
N ASN A 125 -1.75 14.59 12.35
CA ASN A 125 -3.12 15.09 12.26
C ASN A 125 -3.71 15.51 13.63
N LEU A 126 -2.94 16.25 14.44
CA LEU A 126 -3.30 16.55 15.84
C LEU A 126 -4.55 17.42 16.02
N GLY A 127 -5.08 18.02 14.95
CA GLY A 127 -6.18 18.99 15.07
C GLY A 127 -5.77 20.32 15.72
N THR A 128 -4.47 20.53 15.96
CA THR A 128 -3.87 21.73 16.54
C THR A 128 -2.42 21.87 16.10
N SER A 129 -1.91 23.10 16.00
CA SER A 129 -0.51 23.35 15.67
C SER A 129 0.31 23.40 16.96
N ALA A 130 0.80 22.24 17.41
CA ALA A 130 1.62 22.11 18.60
C ALA A 130 2.99 22.79 18.45
N TRP A 131 3.79 22.75 19.51
CA TRP A 131 5.13 23.32 19.54
C TRP A 131 6.09 22.38 20.27
N THR A 132 7.40 22.58 20.13
CA THR A 132 8.39 21.63 20.68
C THR A 132 8.30 21.42 22.20
N GLY A 133 7.76 22.39 22.94
CA GLY A 133 7.59 22.29 24.39
C GLY A 133 6.33 21.59 24.86
N ASN A 134 5.45 21.10 23.97
CA ASN A 134 4.30 20.28 24.36
C ASN A 134 4.01 19.08 23.46
N LEU A 135 4.80 18.85 22.40
CA LEU A 135 4.63 17.70 21.50
C LEU A 135 4.75 16.36 22.24
N ASP A 136 5.54 16.32 23.31
CA ASP A 136 5.65 15.18 24.21
C ASP A 136 4.33 14.82 24.90
N THR A 137 3.41 15.76 25.09
CA THR A 137 2.10 15.44 25.71
C THR A 137 1.21 14.56 24.83
N PHE A 138 1.44 14.56 23.51
CA PHE A 138 0.71 13.75 22.53
C PHE A 138 1.32 12.36 22.31
N ALA A 139 2.48 12.09 22.91
CA ALA A 139 3.29 10.92 22.58
C ALA A 139 3.84 10.24 23.85
N ASP A 140 4.18 8.97 23.74
CA ASP A 140 4.87 8.23 24.78
C ASP A 140 6.36 8.18 24.46
N ARG A 141 7.20 8.35 25.48
CA ARG A 141 8.65 8.25 25.33
C ARG A 141 9.01 6.79 25.02
N ILE A 142 9.87 6.58 24.02
CA ILE A 142 10.34 5.24 23.62
C ILE A 142 11.86 5.15 23.64
N SER A 143 12.41 3.94 23.52
CA SER A 143 13.85 3.75 23.38
C SER A 143 14.30 3.89 21.92
N LYS A 144 15.62 4.05 21.70
CA LYS A 144 16.23 4.01 20.35
C LYS A 144 15.83 2.75 19.58
N ASN A 145 15.84 1.60 20.26
CA ASN A 145 15.61 0.31 19.62
C ASN A 145 14.16 0.11 19.22
N ASP A 146 13.25 0.90 19.81
CA ASP A 146 11.83 0.84 19.51
C ASP A 146 11.43 1.77 18.36
N LEU A 147 12.34 2.64 17.87
CA LEU A 147 12.04 3.58 16.79
C LEU A 147 11.52 2.86 15.55
N ARG A 148 10.36 3.33 15.08
CA ARG A 148 9.67 2.88 13.88
C ARG A 148 9.19 4.09 13.10
N LYS A 149 8.88 3.89 11.83
CA LYS A 149 8.42 4.96 10.93
C LYS A 149 7.23 5.71 11.55
N GLY A 150 7.21 7.04 11.43
CA GLY A 150 6.19 7.92 12.00
C GLY A 150 6.43 8.34 13.46
N ASP A 151 7.38 7.73 14.17
CA ASP A 151 7.84 8.22 15.48
C ASP A 151 8.63 9.53 15.31
N MET A 152 8.76 10.34 16.36
CA MET A 152 9.55 11.59 16.33
C MET A 152 10.81 11.49 17.18
N LEU A 153 11.83 12.29 16.84
CA LEU A 153 12.92 12.65 17.73
C LEU A 153 12.77 14.11 18.13
N LEU A 154 12.50 14.36 19.40
CA LEU A 154 12.22 15.67 19.95
C LEU A 154 13.37 16.17 20.81
N PHE A 155 13.82 17.39 20.53
CA PHE A 155 14.67 18.17 21.42
C PHE A 155 13.98 19.49 21.75
N HIS A 156 13.65 19.68 23.03
CA HIS A 156 13.18 20.95 23.56
C HIS A 156 14.26 21.58 24.46
N ASN A 157 14.60 22.85 24.20
CA ASN A 157 15.57 23.60 25.00
C ASN A 157 14.85 24.67 25.85
N PRO A 158 14.61 24.45 27.15
CA PRO A 158 13.90 25.42 27.99
C PRO A 158 14.58 26.78 28.11
N SER A 159 15.90 26.85 27.90
CA SER A 159 16.67 28.11 27.97
C SER A 159 16.61 28.92 26.68
N ASN A 160 16.26 28.30 25.56
CA ASN A 160 16.04 28.97 24.28
C ASN A 160 14.96 28.22 23.50
N PRO A 161 13.71 28.24 23.99
CA PRO A 161 12.68 27.33 23.47
C PRO A 161 12.37 27.67 22.02
N GLU A 162 12.30 28.95 21.68
CA GLU A 162 11.96 29.42 20.33
C GLU A 162 13.08 29.14 19.33
N ARG A 163 14.37 29.34 19.62
CA ARG A 163 15.43 29.23 18.59
C ARG A 163 16.35 28.01 18.74
N GLY A 164 16.27 27.32 19.88
CA GLY A 164 17.17 26.23 20.27
C GLY A 164 16.50 24.87 20.38
N SER A 165 15.24 24.73 19.94
CA SER A 165 14.51 23.46 19.94
C SER A 165 14.30 22.96 18.52
N HIS A 166 14.16 21.66 18.34
CA HIS A 166 13.86 21.08 17.04
C HIS A 166 13.25 19.69 17.16
N VAL A 167 12.57 19.25 16.10
CA VAL A 167 11.95 17.94 16.02
C VAL A 167 12.04 17.40 14.60
N THR A 168 12.21 16.08 14.47
CA THR A 168 12.16 15.37 13.19
C THR A 168 11.25 14.16 13.27
N ILE A 169 10.64 13.78 12.14
CA ILE A 169 9.94 12.50 11.98
C ILE A 169 10.95 11.45 11.51
N PHE A 170 10.96 10.29 12.16
CA PHE A 170 11.75 9.13 11.76
C PHE A 170 11.01 8.33 10.68
N GLU A 171 11.66 8.02 9.57
CA GLU A 171 11.11 7.16 8.50
C GLU A 171 11.72 5.76 8.54
N GLN A 172 13.04 5.62 8.49
CA GLN A 172 13.71 4.31 8.58
C GLN A 172 15.18 4.45 8.93
N TRP A 173 15.76 3.40 9.51
CA TRP A 173 17.21 3.28 9.63
C TRP A 173 17.85 3.11 8.24
N THR A 174 19.02 3.70 8.03
CA THR A 174 19.80 3.52 6.81
C THR A 174 20.85 2.41 6.95
N ASP A 175 21.05 1.89 8.16
CA ASP A 175 22.04 0.87 8.48
C ASP A 175 21.58 0.01 9.67
N ALA A 176 22.01 -1.26 9.69
CA ALA A 176 21.65 -2.22 10.75
C ALA A 176 22.26 -1.87 12.12
N SER A 177 23.30 -1.03 12.17
CA SER A 177 23.88 -0.51 13.41
C SER A 177 23.12 0.69 14.00
N HIS A 178 22.04 1.12 13.34
CA HIS A 178 21.22 2.26 13.72
C HIS A 178 22.05 3.53 13.97
N THR A 179 23.01 3.83 13.10
CA THR A 179 23.89 5.01 13.23
C THR A 179 23.35 6.24 12.51
N SER A 180 22.51 6.04 11.49
CA SER A 180 21.83 7.09 10.76
C SER A 180 20.43 6.64 10.32
N TYR A 181 19.55 7.61 10.08
CA TYR A 181 18.17 7.35 9.66
C TYR A 181 17.74 8.31 8.57
N ILE A 182 16.78 7.91 7.74
CA ILE A 182 16.04 8.84 6.90
C ILE A 182 15.03 9.56 7.80
N GLY A 183 15.15 10.89 7.87
CA GLY A 183 14.23 11.74 8.61
C GLY A 183 13.54 12.75 7.70
N ILE A 184 12.34 13.15 8.11
CA ILE A 184 11.58 14.24 7.50
C ILE A 184 11.51 15.40 8.50
N GLU A 185 11.90 16.59 8.07
CA GLU A 185 11.93 17.77 8.91
C GLU A 185 11.61 19.05 8.15
N GLN A 186 10.95 19.99 8.82
CA GLN A 186 10.76 21.35 8.34
C GLN A 186 11.91 22.18 8.93
N THR A 187 12.84 22.61 8.07
CA THR A 187 14.03 23.38 8.44
C THR A 187 14.35 24.37 7.31
N PRO A 188 14.99 25.52 7.55
CA PRO A 188 15.32 26.42 6.46
C PRO A 188 16.13 25.71 5.35
N PRO A 189 15.79 25.91 4.06
CA PRO A 189 14.74 26.80 3.55
C PRO A 189 13.33 26.20 3.49
N ASN A 190 13.16 24.88 3.51
CA ASN A 190 11.88 24.19 3.31
C ASN A 190 11.83 22.78 3.93
N ALA A 191 10.65 22.16 3.90
CA ALA A 191 10.48 20.74 4.22
C ALA A 191 11.47 19.88 3.42
N VAL A 192 12.18 18.99 4.11
CA VAL A 192 13.18 18.12 3.50
C VAL A 192 13.08 16.71 4.07
N ARG A 193 13.29 15.72 3.18
CA ARG A 193 13.56 14.33 3.52
C ARG A 193 15.05 14.07 3.28
N ARG A 194 15.80 13.66 4.29
CA ARG A 194 17.26 13.45 4.18
C ARG A 194 17.79 12.42 5.18
N VAL A 195 19.01 11.96 4.96
CA VAL A 195 19.75 11.14 5.93
C VAL A 195 20.25 12.02 7.08
N ILE A 196 20.03 11.58 8.32
CA ILE A 196 20.33 12.28 9.56
C ILE A 196 21.13 11.33 10.48
N PRO A 197 22.30 11.73 11.01
CA PRO A 197 23.02 10.97 12.03
C PRO A 197 22.17 10.83 13.30
N TYR A 198 22.16 9.65 13.91
CA TYR A 198 21.40 9.45 15.14
C TYR A 198 22.17 9.99 16.38
N ALA A 199 21.53 10.71 17.29
CA ALA A 199 20.11 11.10 17.28
C ALA A 199 19.83 12.36 16.46
N TYR A 200 20.83 13.23 16.28
CA TYR A 200 20.77 14.38 15.38
C TYR A 200 22.19 14.94 15.13
N PHE A 201 22.38 15.79 14.13
CA PHE A 201 23.68 16.40 13.80
C PHE A 201 24.34 17.12 15.00
N ASN A 202 23.55 17.91 15.74
CA ASN A 202 23.98 18.69 16.89
C ASN A 202 23.07 18.38 18.08
N ASN A 203 23.59 18.53 19.30
CA ASN A 203 22.86 18.22 20.54
C ASN A 203 22.32 16.78 20.59
N ALA A 204 23.03 15.82 19.97
CA ALA A 204 22.56 14.45 19.78
C ALA A 204 22.07 13.77 21.08
N SER A 205 22.73 14.03 22.21
CA SER A 205 22.31 13.47 23.52
C SER A 205 20.96 14.00 24.03
N SER A 206 20.46 15.10 23.46
CA SER A 206 19.26 15.80 23.91
C SER A 206 18.01 15.45 23.10
N TYR A 207 18.16 14.76 21.96
CA TYR A 207 17.03 14.27 21.18
C TYR A 207 16.51 12.97 21.78
N ILE A 208 15.24 12.98 22.15
CA ILE A 208 14.58 11.85 22.78
C ILE A 208 13.53 11.28 21.81
N PRO A 209 13.49 9.94 21.59
CA PRO A 209 12.46 9.31 20.80
C PRO A 209 11.08 9.33 21.47
N TYR A 210 10.04 9.60 20.68
CA TYR A 210 8.64 9.57 21.12
C TYR A 210 7.74 8.92 20.07
N ARG A 211 6.75 8.15 20.51
CA ARG A 211 5.71 7.53 19.71
C ARG A 211 4.37 8.21 19.94
N TYR A 212 3.72 8.65 18.87
CA TYR A 212 2.38 9.23 18.99
C TYR A 212 1.38 8.25 19.61
N LYS A 213 0.56 8.72 20.58
CA LYS A 213 -0.34 7.87 21.37
C LYS A 213 -1.43 7.18 20.55
N ASN A 214 -1.85 7.80 19.46
CA ASN A 214 -2.90 7.26 18.58
C ASN A 214 -2.30 6.71 17.27
N ILE A 215 -1.00 6.39 17.23
CA ILE A 215 -0.44 5.67 16.09
C ILE A 215 -0.90 4.22 16.13
N ILE A 216 -1.37 3.72 14.99
CA ILE A 216 -1.63 2.30 14.79
C ILE A 216 -0.56 1.74 13.85
N GLU A 217 -0.26 0.46 14.01
CA GLU A 217 0.67 -0.22 13.10
C GLU A 217 0.04 -0.30 11.71
N ASP A 218 0.91 -0.35 10.72
CA ASP A 218 0.54 -0.60 9.34
C ASP A 218 -0.04 -2.00 9.18
N ALA A 219 -0.96 -2.15 8.24
CA ALA A 219 -1.46 -3.45 7.85
C ALA A 219 -0.33 -4.28 7.22
N THR A 220 -0.48 -5.61 7.25
CA THR A 220 0.43 -6.48 6.51
C THR A 220 0.21 -6.22 5.02
N PRO A 221 1.25 -5.89 4.23
CA PRO A 221 1.06 -5.66 2.80
C PRO A 221 0.46 -6.89 2.11
N THR A 222 -0.46 -6.65 1.19
CA THR A 222 -1.10 -7.68 0.39
C THR A 222 -0.08 -8.48 -0.43
N ASN A 223 -0.22 -9.80 -0.43
CA ASN A 223 0.61 -10.72 -1.22
C ASN A 223 -0.15 -11.26 -2.43
N ALA A 224 0.62 -11.65 -3.45
CA ALA A 224 0.06 -12.32 -4.63
C ALA A 224 -0.39 -13.75 -4.30
N GLY A 225 -1.44 -14.20 -4.96
CA GLY A 225 -1.89 -15.58 -4.98
C GLY A 225 -2.51 -15.90 -6.33
N VAL A 226 -2.72 -17.18 -6.61
CA VAL A 226 -3.41 -17.62 -7.80
C VAL A 226 -4.33 -18.80 -7.51
N TYR A 227 -5.43 -18.88 -8.25
CA TYR A 227 -6.26 -20.07 -8.32
C TYR A 227 -6.04 -20.80 -9.63
N ARG A 228 -5.73 -22.08 -9.51
CA ARG A 228 -5.59 -22.98 -10.64
C ARG A 228 -6.84 -23.83 -10.78
N SER A 229 -7.64 -23.49 -11.79
CA SER A 229 -9.02 -23.97 -11.94
C SER A 229 -9.15 -25.45 -12.31
N ASP A 230 -8.20 -26.00 -13.06
CA ASP A 230 -8.17 -27.43 -13.42
C ASP A 230 -7.81 -28.33 -12.23
N GLU A 231 -7.11 -27.79 -11.24
CA GLU A 231 -6.77 -28.49 -9.99
C GLU A 231 -7.72 -28.17 -8.81
N ALA A 232 -8.53 -27.12 -8.93
CA ALA A 232 -9.27 -26.51 -7.82
C ALA A 232 -8.36 -26.18 -6.61
N LYS A 233 -7.22 -25.53 -6.88
CA LYS A 233 -6.22 -25.19 -5.86
C LYS A 233 -5.85 -23.73 -5.85
N PHE A 234 -5.68 -23.22 -4.65
CA PHE A 234 -5.08 -21.93 -4.35
C PHE A 234 -3.58 -22.13 -4.12
N TYR A 235 -2.77 -21.26 -4.69
CA TYR A 235 -1.35 -21.11 -4.43
C TYR A 235 -1.12 -19.68 -3.96
N VAL A 236 -0.37 -19.48 -2.89
CA VAL A 236 -0.09 -18.15 -2.34
C VAL A 236 1.41 -17.91 -2.31
N ALA A 237 1.78 -16.67 -2.63
CA ALA A 237 3.17 -16.24 -2.69
C ALA A 237 3.59 -15.55 -1.39
N ASP A 238 4.88 -15.63 -1.09
CA ASP A 238 5.51 -14.65 -0.21
C ASP A 238 5.70 -13.33 -0.98
N ARG A 239 6.13 -12.31 -0.25
CA ARG A 239 6.30 -10.95 -0.80
C ARG A 239 7.33 -10.86 -1.93
N SER A 240 8.23 -11.84 -2.06
CA SER A 240 9.25 -11.92 -3.11
C SER A 240 8.80 -12.71 -4.35
N GLY A 241 7.59 -13.28 -4.33
CA GLY A 241 7.08 -14.15 -5.39
C GLY A 241 7.46 -15.63 -5.22
N GLY A 242 8.06 -16.00 -4.07
CA GLY A 242 8.30 -17.40 -3.72
C GLY A 242 7.01 -18.10 -3.30
N LEU A 243 6.88 -19.41 -3.52
CA LEU A 243 5.72 -20.16 -3.02
C LEU A 243 5.72 -20.19 -1.49
N TYR A 244 4.71 -19.56 -0.88
CA TYR A 244 4.51 -19.55 0.56
C TYR A 244 3.64 -20.72 1.03
N GLY A 245 2.59 -21.04 0.28
CA GLY A 245 1.65 -22.10 0.64
C GLY A 245 0.69 -22.45 -0.49
N TRP A 246 -0.06 -23.52 -0.31
CA TRP A 246 -1.13 -23.93 -1.23
C TRP A 246 -2.17 -24.79 -0.49
N SER A 247 -3.41 -24.76 -0.98
CA SER A 247 -4.47 -25.67 -0.53
C SER A 247 -5.49 -25.93 -1.64
N GLY A 248 -6.14 -27.10 -1.58
CA GLY A 248 -7.29 -27.41 -2.42
C GLY A 248 -8.57 -26.94 -1.75
N PHE A 249 -9.38 -26.16 -2.46
CA PHE A 249 -10.67 -25.71 -1.96
C PHE A 249 -11.64 -25.42 -3.12
N GLY A 250 -12.88 -25.88 -2.97
CA GLY A 250 -13.90 -25.85 -4.03
C GLY A 250 -13.78 -27.01 -5.03
N VAL A 251 -14.41 -26.83 -6.19
CA VAL A 251 -14.38 -27.79 -7.31
C VAL A 251 -14.12 -27.07 -8.64
N PRO A 252 -13.72 -27.79 -9.70
CA PRO A 252 -13.52 -27.18 -11.02
C PRO A 252 -14.76 -26.42 -11.50
N GLY A 253 -14.56 -25.18 -11.96
CA GLY A 253 -15.62 -24.28 -12.41
C GLY A 253 -16.11 -23.29 -11.34
N ASP A 254 -15.70 -23.46 -10.08
CA ASP A 254 -15.92 -22.44 -9.07
C ASP A 254 -15.04 -21.20 -9.34
N LYS A 255 -15.55 -20.00 -8.97
CA LYS A 255 -14.81 -18.74 -9.03
C LYS A 255 -14.10 -18.49 -7.68
N PRO A 256 -12.79 -18.22 -7.65
CA PRO A 256 -12.07 -18.04 -6.40
C PRO A 256 -12.33 -16.67 -5.77
N LEU A 257 -12.27 -16.62 -4.44
CA LEU A 257 -12.44 -15.44 -3.59
C LEU A 257 -11.50 -15.54 -2.40
N THR A 258 -11.17 -14.40 -1.80
CA THR A 258 -10.27 -14.31 -0.65
C THR A 258 -10.69 -13.15 0.25
N GLY A 259 -10.68 -13.37 1.56
CA GLY A 259 -11.12 -12.38 2.55
C GLY A 259 -11.08 -12.91 3.98
N ASP A 260 -11.23 -12.01 4.95
CA ASP A 260 -11.25 -12.29 6.39
C ASP A 260 -12.70 -12.46 6.89
N TRP A 261 -13.23 -13.67 6.76
CA TRP A 261 -14.62 -13.97 7.14
C TRP A 261 -14.85 -14.09 8.65
N ASN A 262 -13.78 -14.09 9.46
CA ASN A 262 -13.82 -14.31 10.91
C ASN A 262 -13.17 -13.21 11.73
N ALA A 263 -12.80 -12.09 11.11
CA ALA A 263 -12.22 -10.90 11.72
C ALA A 263 -10.95 -11.18 12.54
N ASP A 264 -10.09 -12.08 12.07
CA ASP A 264 -8.81 -12.38 12.73
C ASP A 264 -7.60 -11.65 12.11
N GLY A 265 -7.83 -10.86 11.07
CA GLY A 265 -6.86 -10.07 10.33
C GLY A 265 -6.13 -10.86 9.24
N GLN A 266 -6.53 -12.09 8.93
CA GLN A 266 -5.96 -12.89 7.85
C GLN A 266 -7.01 -13.30 6.81
N ASP A 267 -6.65 -13.10 5.55
CA ASP A 267 -7.48 -13.55 4.44
C ASP A 267 -7.37 -15.06 4.26
N THR A 268 -8.52 -15.68 4.04
CA THR A 268 -8.64 -17.12 3.81
C THR A 268 -9.45 -17.40 2.56
N PHE A 269 -9.43 -18.65 2.10
CA PHE A 269 -9.96 -19.03 0.79
C PHE A 269 -11.48 -19.12 0.80
N GLY A 270 -12.08 -18.59 -0.25
CA GLY A 270 -13.49 -18.73 -0.59
C GLY A 270 -13.66 -19.13 -2.05
N VAL A 271 -14.80 -19.71 -2.37
CA VAL A 271 -15.21 -19.94 -3.75
C VAL A 271 -16.68 -19.60 -3.94
N TYR A 272 -17.03 -19.10 -5.11
CA TYR A 272 -18.40 -18.94 -5.56
C TYR A 272 -18.71 -19.96 -6.64
N ARG A 273 -19.75 -20.77 -6.42
CA ARG A 273 -20.23 -21.76 -7.37
C ARG A 273 -21.32 -21.14 -8.26
N PRO A 274 -21.04 -20.89 -9.56
CA PRO A 274 -22.01 -20.21 -10.42
C PRO A 274 -23.26 -21.04 -10.71
N GLY A 275 -23.17 -22.38 -10.62
CA GLY A 275 -24.26 -23.29 -10.96
C GLY A 275 -25.50 -23.14 -10.05
N ASP A 276 -25.31 -22.72 -8.80
CA ASP A 276 -26.39 -22.53 -7.83
C ASP A 276 -26.28 -21.20 -7.05
N SER A 277 -25.36 -20.31 -7.45
CA SER A 277 -25.14 -19.00 -6.80
C SER A 277 -24.74 -19.10 -5.33
N THR A 278 -23.93 -20.09 -4.98
CA THR A 278 -23.51 -20.35 -3.59
C THR A 278 -22.07 -19.92 -3.34
N PHE A 279 -21.87 -19.16 -2.27
CA PHE A 279 -20.56 -18.89 -1.67
C PHE A 279 -20.22 -20.01 -0.69
N HIS A 280 -18.99 -20.55 -0.80
CA HIS A 280 -18.37 -21.43 0.18
C HIS A 280 -17.12 -20.73 0.71
N LEU A 281 -17.09 -20.41 2.00
CA LEU A 281 -16.01 -19.66 2.64
C LEU A 281 -15.33 -20.55 3.68
N SER A 282 -14.01 -20.46 3.82
CA SER A 282 -13.19 -21.28 4.70
C SER A 282 -12.41 -20.41 5.66
N ASN A 283 -12.33 -20.78 6.94
CA ASN A 283 -11.47 -20.09 7.91
C ASN A 283 -10.11 -20.78 8.09
N ASP A 284 -9.88 -21.92 7.44
CA ASP A 284 -8.69 -22.76 7.60
C ASP A 284 -8.06 -23.17 6.26
N ASN A 285 -8.54 -22.57 5.16
CA ASN A 285 -8.15 -22.84 3.77
C ASN A 285 -8.41 -24.28 3.28
N GLY A 286 -9.14 -25.11 4.03
CA GLY A 286 -9.36 -26.52 3.68
C GLY A 286 -10.79 -27.02 3.89
N THR A 287 -11.55 -26.41 4.79
CA THR A 287 -12.92 -26.80 5.14
C THR A 287 -13.89 -25.64 5.03
N THR A 288 -15.12 -25.92 4.57
CA THR A 288 -16.15 -24.89 4.44
C THR A 288 -16.72 -24.53 5.82
N ALA A 289 -16.47 -23.30 6.26
CA ALA A 289 -17.04 -22.72 7.47
C ALA A 289 -18.43 -22.11 7.21
N ILE A 290 -18.58 -21.40 6.10
CA ILE A 290 -19.83 -20.75 5.69
C ILE A 290 -20.24 -21.24 4.31
N SER A 291 -21.50 -21.63 4.14
CA SER A 291 -22.11 -21.96 2.85
C SER A 291 -23.42 -21.21 2.72
N VAL A 292 -23.52 -20.32 1.74
CA VAL A 292 -24.67 -19.41 1.63
C VAL A 292 -24.97 -19.05 0.17
N MET A 293 -26.25 -19.09 -0.18
CA MET A 293 -26.72 -18.66 -1.49
C MET A 293 -26.92 -17.14 -1.47
N TYR A 294 -26.31 -16.44 -2.42
CA TYR A 294 -26.46 -15.00 -2.57
C TYR A 294 -26.26 -14.58 -4.03
N GLY A 295 -27.14 -13.69 -4.52
CA GLY A 295 -27.20 -13.28 -5.92
C GLY A 295 -28.04 -14.20 -6.82
N SER A 296 -27.88 -14.02 -8.12
CA SER A 296 -28.57 -14.72 -9.19
C SER A 296 -27.60 -15.31 -10.22
N PRO A 297 -28.01 -16.30 -11.02
CA PRO A 297 -27.18 -16.85 -12.08
C PRO A 297 -26.69 -15.75 -13.05
N GLY A 298 -25.37 -15.71 -13.27
CA GLY A 298 -24.72 -14.70 -14.11
C GLY A 298 -24.07 -13.56 -13.33
N ASP A 299 -24.35 -13.45 -12.03
CA ASP A 299 -23.70 -12.46 -11.18
C ASP A 299 -22.20 -12.71 -11.03
N VAL A 300 -21.47 -11.62 -10.80
CA VAL A 300 -20.05 -11.64 -10.48
C VAL A 300 -19.90 -11.55 -8.95
N PRO A 301 -19.30 -12.54 -8.29
CA PRO A 301 -19.14 -12.53 -6.84
C PRO A 301 -18.10 -11.49 -6.42
N LEU A 302 -18.36 -10.85 -5.27
CA LEU A 302 -17.50 -9.85 -4.64
C LEU A 302 -17.43 -10.13 -3.14
N VAL A 303 -16.41 -9.61 -2.49
CA VAL A 303 -16.20 -9.70 -1.04
C VAL A 303 -15.57 -8.41 -0.52
N GLY A 304 -15.84 -8.09 0.75
CA GLY A 304 -15.32 -6.90 1.43
C GLY A 304 -16.01 -6.62 2.76
N ASP A 305 -15.37 -5.82 3.60
CA ASP A 305 -15.91 -5.28 4.83
C ASP A 305 -16.71 -4.00 4.56
N TRP A 306 -18.00 -4.15 4.28
CA TRP A 306 -18.85 -3.02 3.91
C TRP A 306 -19.22 -2.10 5.08
N ASP A 307 -19.07 -2.50 6.34
CA ASP A 307 -19.48 -1.63 7.46
C ASP A 307 -18.34 -1.22 8.40
N GLY A 308 -17.13 -1.70 8.12
CA GLY A 308 -15.90 -1.34 8.82
C GLY A 308 -15.77 -2.05 10.16
N ASN A 309 -16.32 -3.26 10.26
CA ASN A 309 -16.29 -4.06 11.49
C ASN A 309 -15.11 -5.05 11.56
N GLY A 310 -14.33 -5.15 10.49
CA GLY A 310 -13.20 -6.05 10.29
C GLY A 310 -13.56 -7.41 9.68
N THR A 311 -14.82 -7.64 9.26
CA THR A 311 -15.27 -8.91 8.68
C THR A 311 -15.64 -8.74 7.22
N ASP A 312 -15.00 -9.49 6.33
CA ASP A 312 -15.40 -9.57 4.93
C ASP A 312 -16.68 -10.38 4.77
N THR A 313 -17.59 -9.84 3.94
CA THR A 313 -18.90 -10.44 3.70
C THR A 313 -19.24 -10.44 2.22
N THR A 314 -20.25 -11.22 1.82
CA THR A 314 -20.57 -11.47 0.42
C THR A 314 -21.20 -10.26 -0.26
N GLY A 315 -20.80 -10.01 -1.50
CA GLY A 315 -21.46 -9.11 -2.44
C GLY A 315 -21.59 -9.74 -3.82
N VAL A 316 -22.43 -9.16 -4.67
CA VAL A 316 -22.50 -9.51 -6.09
C VAL A 316 -22.64 -8.27 -6.95
N TYR A 317 -22.09 -8.32 -8.16
CA TYR A 317 -22.37 -7.37 -9.23
C TYR A 317 -23.25 -8.04 -10.27
N HIS A 318 -24.38 -7.41 -10.57
CA HIS A 318 -25.31 -7.84 -11.61
C HIS A 318 -24.99 -7.15 -12.94
N PRO A 319 -24.39 -7.85 -13.93
CA PRO A 319 -23.89 -7.18 -15.12
C PRO A 319 -25.00 -6.60 -16.02
N ALA A 320 -26.21 -7.14 -15.95
CA ALA A 320 -27.31 -6.73 -16.84
C ALA A 320 -27.79 -5.30 -16.57
N ASP A 321 -27.71 -4.83 -15.33
CA ASP A 321 -28.11 -3.47 -14.95
C ASP A 321 -26.97 -2.67 -14.27
N GLN A 322 -25.77 -3.25 -14.18
CA GLN A 322 -24.58 -2.64 -13.60
C GLN A 322 -24.74 -2.26 -12.11
N THR A 323 -25.51 -3.06 -11.37
CA THR A 323 -25.79 -2.83 -9.94
C THR A 323 -24.97 -3.78 -9.06
N PHE A 324 -24.29 -3.21 -8.07
CA PHE A 324 -23.69 -3.93 -6.95
C PHE A 324 -24.75 -4.15 -5.87
N TYR A 325 -24.79 -5.33 -5.29
CA TYR A 325 -25.59 -5.70 -4.12
C TYR A 325 -24.64 -6.24 -3.05
N LEU A 326 -24.54 -5.52 -1.92
CA LEU A 326 -23.56 -5.79 -0.86
C LEU A 326 -24.30 -6.21 0.41
N SER A 327 -23.83 -7.24 1.11
CA SER A 327 -24.52 -7.82 2.27
C SER A 327 -23.61 -7.91 3.48
N ASN A 328 -24.01 -7.31 4.61
CA ASN A 328 -23.26 -7.41 5.87
C ASN A 328 -23.54 -8.71 6.65
N ASP A 329 -24.54 -9.50 6.24
CA ASP A 329 -24.94 -10.75 6.91
C ASP A 329 -24.81 -11.99 6.01
N ASN A 330 -24.18 -11.80 4.85
CA ASN A 330 -24.03 -12.76 3.75
C ASN A 330 -25.34 -13.24 3.08
N ARG A 331 -26.49 -12.63 3.38
CA ARG A 331 -27.81 -13.14 2.96
C ARG A 331 -28.69 -12.08 2.32
N VAL A 332 -28.71 -10.88 2.88
CA VAL A 332 -29.59 -9.79 2.45
C VAL A 332 -28.75 -8.59 2.05
N ALA A 333 -29.05 -8.02 0.89
CA ALA A 333 -28.41 -6.78 0.45
C ALA A 333 -28.71 -5.66 1.46
N ALA A 334 -27.66 -5.18 2.13
CA ALA A 334 -27.68 -3.99 2.96
C ALA A 334 -27.54 -2.73 2.10
N TYR A 335 -26.75 -2.81 1.03
CA TYR A 335 -26.51 -1.73 0.10
C TYR A 335 -26.77 -2.16 -1.34
N SER A 336 -27.22 -1.21 -2.16
CA SER A 336 -27.21 -1.35 -3.61
C SER A 336 -26.70 -0.07 -4.25
N VAL A 337 -25.80 -0.23 -5.22
CA VAL A 337 -25.19 0.91 -5.91
C VAL A 337 -25.02 0.59 -7.38
N ARG A 338 -25.47 1.49 -8.26
CA ARG A 338 -25.28 1.34 -9.70
C ARG A 338 -24.00 2.07 -10.11
N MET A 339 -23.07 1.38 -10.75
CA MET A 339 -21.81 1.95 -11.20
C MET A 339 -21.27 1.24 -12.44
N GLY A 340 -20.66 2.01 -13.33
CA GLY A 340 -20.04 1.51 -14.55
C GLY A 340 -21.01 1.41 -15.73
N VAL A 341 -20.50 0.83 -16.81
CA VAL A 341 -21.23 0.54 -18.05
C VAL A 341 -21.02 -0.92 -18.45
N GLU A 342 -21.74 -1.38 -19.46
CA GLU A 342 -21.57 -2.73 -20.00
C GLU A 342 -20.10 -2.99 -20.41
N GLY A 343 -19.57 -4.12 -19.96
CA GLY A 343 -18.19 -4.56 -20.23
C GLY A 343 -17.15 -4.09 -19.20
N ASP A 344 -17.53 -3.23 -18.25
CA ASP A 344 -16.67 -2.91 -17.12
C ASP A 344 -16.51 -4.14 -16.18
N THR A 345 -15.33 -4.32 -15.60
CA THR A 345 -15.05 -5.38 -14.62
C THR A 345 -15.25 -4.83 -13.19
N PRO A 346 -16.12 -5.42 -12.36
CA PRO A 346 -16.37 -4.93 -11.00
C PRO A 346 -15.22 -5.28 -10.05
N MET A 347 -15.00 -4.42 -9.06
CA MET A 347 -14.05 -4.64 -7.97
C MET A 347 -14.49 -3.89 -6.70
N THR A 348 -13.82 -4.15 -5.59
CA THR A 348 -14.12 -3.55 -4.27
C THR A 348 -12.82 -3.15 -3.57
N GLY A 349 -12.84 -2.39 -2.48
CA GLY A 349 -11.67 -2.11 -1.66
C GLY A 349 -11.80 -0.85 -0.82
N ASP A 350 -10.94 -0.71 0.18
CA ASP A 350 -10.84 0.49 1.01
C ASP A 350 -9.94 1.53 0.34
N TRP A 351 -10.50 2.28 -0.60
CA TRP A 351 -9.75 3.24 -1.42
C TRP A 351 -9.27 4.47 -0.64
N ASN A 352 -9.93 4.82 0.47
CA ASN A 352 -9.72 6.06 1.21
C ASN A 352 -9.07 5.84 2.59
N GLY A 353 -8.99 4.60 3.08
CA GLY A 353 -8.40 4.23 4.36
C GLY A 353 -9.32 4.45 5.56
N ASP A 354 -10.64 4.47 5.36
CA ASP A 354 -11.60 4.63 6.46
C ASP A 354 -12.00 3.30 7.13
N GLY A 355 -11.42 2.19 6.66
CA GLY A 355 -11.66 0.84 7.13
C GLY A 355 -12.85 0.16 6.46
N LYS A 356 -13.50 0.80 5.47
CA LYS A 356 -14.64 0.22 4.76
C LYS A 356 -14.32 -0.05 3.30
N ASP A 357 -14.65 -1.26 2.88
CA ASP A 357 -14.67 -1.58 1.47
C ASP A 357 -15.82 -0.86 0.76
N THR A 358 -15.48 -0.29 -0.39
CA THR A 358 -16.41 0.37 -1.31
C THR A 358 -16.18 -0.16 -2.72
N VAL A 359 -17.03 0.24 -3.68
CA VAL A 359 -17.02 -0.39 -5.01
C VAL A 359 -16.20 0.39 -6.03
N GLY A 360 -15.84 -0.28 -7.11
CA GLY A 360 -15.22 0.33 -8.27
C GLY A 360 -15.40 -0.52 -9.51
N VAL A 361 -15.00 0.04 -10.64
CA VAL A 361 -14.99 -0.67 -11.91
C VAL A 361 -13.70 -0.41 -12.67
N TYR A 362 -13.18 -1.43 -13.34
CA TYR A 362 -12.12 -1.31 -14.33
C TYR A 362 -12.70 -1.35 -15.74
N ARG A 363 -12.41 -0.31 -16.52
CA ARG A 363 -12.80 -0.21 -17.92
C ARG A 363 -11.64 -0.61 -18.82
N GLY A 364 -11.70 -1.83 -19.33
CA GLY A 364 -10.64 -2.37 -20.21
C GLY A 364 -10.44 -1.59 -21.51
N SER A 365 -11.49 -0.91 -22.02
CA SER A 365 -11.42 -0.16 -23.28
C SER A 365 -10.51 1.07 -23.22
N ASP A 366 -10.31 1.67 -22.04
CA ASP A 366 -9.42 2.81 -21.84
C ASP A 366 -8.35 2.60 -20.75
N GLN A 367 -8.34 1.41 -20.12
CA GLN A 367 -7.43 0.99 -19.04
C GLN A 367 -7.59 1.83 -17.77
N THR A 368 -8.80 2.29 -17.48
CA THR A 368 -9.07 3.19 -16.35
C THR A 368 -9.88 2.51 -15.26
N PHE A 369 -9.41 2.66 -14.03
CA PHE A 369 -10.10 2.33 -12.81
C PHE A 369 -10.93 3.54 -12.37
N TYR A 370 -12.21 3.32 -12.06
CA TYR A 370 -13.14 4.29 -11.52
C TYR A 370 -13.63 3.78 -10.17
N LEU A 371 -13.31 4.49 -9.08
CA LEU A 371 -13.57 4.03 -7.71
C LEU A 371 -14.36 5.10 -6.95
N THR A 372 -15.28 4.64 -6.10
CA THR A 372 -16.14 5.50 -5.25
C THR A 372 -15.85 5.22 -3.80
N ASP A 373 -15.81 6.27 -2.97
CA ASP A 373 -15.69 6.15 -1.49
C ASP A 373 -17.08 6.03 -0.83
N SER A 374 -18.10 5.66 -1.61
CA SER A 374 -19.50 5.61 -1.16
C SER A 374 -20.13 4.26 -1.47
N GLN A 375 -20.91 3.76 -0.50
CA GLN A 375 -21.67 2.50 -0.60
C GLN A 375 -23.11 2.71 -1.05
N THR A 376 -23.59 3.96 -1.04
CA THR A 376 -24.98 4.31 -1.33
C THR A 376 -25.13 5.17 -2.58
N SER A 377 -24.03 5.65 -3.13
CA SER A 377 -23.95 6.37 -4.39
C SER A 377 -22.64 6.08 -5.10
N ALA A 378 -22.49 6.48 -6.37
CA ALA A 378 -21.29 6.22 -7.15
C ALA A 378 -20.62 7.50 -7.70
N PRO A 379 -20.31 8.52 -6.87
CA PRO A 379 -19.38 9.57 -7.29
C PRO A 379 -18.02 8.92 -7.60
N VAL A 380 -17.40 9.29 -8.70
CA VAL A 380 -16.02 8.85 -8.97
C VAL A 380 -15.08 9.73 -8.15
N ASN A 381 -14.63 9.20 -7.01
CA ASN A 381 -13.65 9.83 -6.12
C ASN A 381 -12.22 9.64 -6.65
N HIS A 382 -11.95 8.46 -7.20
CA HIS A 382 -10.65 8.07 -7.71
C HIS A 382 -10.76 7.64 -9.17
N GLN A 383 -9.86 8.17 -9.99
CA GLN A 383 -9.72 7.80 -11.40
C GLN A 383 -8.25 7.54 -11.71
N VAL A 384 -7.90 6.29 -12.00
CA VAL A 384 -6.50 5.88 -12.21
C VAL A 384 -6.39 5.14 -13.54
N LYS A 385 -5.57 5.64 -14.45
CA LYS A 385 -5.24 4.92 -15.68
C LYS A 385 -3.99 4.07 -15.44
N PHE A 386 -4.12 2.75 -15.52
CA PHE A 386 -3.04 1.83 -15.21
C PHE A 386 -3.17 0.51 -15.96
N GLY A 387 -2.03 -0.05 -16.37
CA GLY A 387 -1.96 -1.28 -17.15
C GLY A 387 -2.08 -1.10 -18.66
N ASN A 388 -2.20 -2.22 -19.35
CA ASN A 388 -2.25 -2.37 -20.79
C ASN A 388 -3.58 -3.04 -21.22
N PRO A 389 -3.99 -2.88 -22.49
CA PRO A 389 -5.10 -3.65 -23.04
C PRO A 389 -4.89 -5.17 -22.85
N GLY A 390 -5.89 -5.85 -22.27
CA GLY A 390 -5.87 -7.30 -22.02
C GLY A 390 -5.42 -7.70 -20.62
N ASP A 391 -4.94 -6.76 -19.80
CA ASP A 391 -4.61 -7.01 -18.41
C ASP A 391 -5.85 -7.36 -17.58
N THR A 392 -5.67 -8.23 -16.58
CA THR A 392 -6.70 -8.53 -15.57
C THR A 392 -6.56 -7.56 -14.39
N PRO A 393 -7.61 -6.81 -14.00
CA PRO A 393 -7.52 -5.91 -12.86
C PRO A 393 -7.41 -6.70 -11.55
N ILE A 394 -6.57 -6.19 -10.65
CA ILE A 394 -6.40 -6.70 -9.28
C ILE A 394 -6.39 -5.52 -8.29
N LYS A 395 -6.42 -5.80 -6.99
CA LYS A 395 -6.35 -4.81 -5.92
C LYS A 395 -5.41 -5.24 -4.81
N GLY A 396 -5.03 -4.31 -3.95
CA GLY A 396 -4.44 -4.64 -2.66
C GLY A 396 -3.75 -3.46 -2.00
N ASP A 397 -3.52 -3.58 -0.70
CA ASP A 397 -2.65 -2.69 0.04
C ASP A 397 -1.19 -3.10 -0.18
N TRP A 398 -0.64 -2.66 -1.30
CA TRP A 398 0.70 -3.06 -1.72
C TRP A 398 1.83 -2.56 -0.81
N ASN A 399 1.60 -1.56 0.04
CA ASN A 399 2.63 -0.96 0.90
C ASN A 399 2.29 -1.05 2.40
N GLY A 400 1.15 -1.64 2.76
CA GLY A 400 0.71 -1.83 4.15
C GLY A 400 0.21 -0.54 4.80
N ASP A 401 -0.16 0.50 4.03
CA ASP A 401 -0.55 1.77 4.63
C ASP A 401 -1.99 1.82 5.15
N GLY A 402 -2.74 0.74 4.97
CA GLY A 402 -4.15 0.60 5.34
C GLY A 402 -5.12 1.02 4.24
N THR A 403 -4.65 1.31 3.03
CA THR A 403 -5.52 1.62 1.88
C THR A 403 -5.30 0.63 0.74
N ASP A 404 -6.37 0.23 0.06
CA ASP A 404 -6.30 -0.56 -1.16
C ASP A 404 -5.93 0.32 -2.36
N LYS A 405 -5.09 -0.24 -3.23
CA LYS A 405 -4.70 0.39 -4.50
C LYS A 405 -4.99 -0.54 -5.65
N VAL A 406 -5.09 0.05 -6.83
CA VAL A 406 -5.27 -0.69 -8.08
C VAL A 406 -4.00 -1.44 -8.47
N GLY A 407 -4.18 -2.49 -9.25
CA GLY A 407 -3.10 -3.23 -9.87
C GLY A 407 -3.58 -3.97 -11.11
N VAL A 408 -2.65 -4.61 -11.80
CA VAL A 408 -2.94 -5.51 -12.91
C VAL A 408 -2.14 -6.80 -12.83
N TYR A 409 -2.73 -7.86 -13.36
CA TYR A 409 -2.08 -9.13 -13.62
C TYR A 409 -1.93 -9.36 -15.12
N ARG A 410 -0.71 -9.72 -15.54
CA ARG A 410 -0.34 -9.94 -16.94
C ARG A 410 0.68 -11.07 -17.02
N ASP A 411 0.38 -12.13 -17.75
CA ASP A 411 1.34 -13.20 -18.07
C ASP A 411 2.10 -13.77 -16.86
N SER A 412 1.39 -13.97 -15.74
CA SER A 412 1.94 -14.42 -14.44
C SER A 412 2.75 -13.36 -13.67
N ASP A 413 2.72 -12.10 -14.09
CA ASP A 413 3.29 -10.98 -13.35
C ASP A 413 2.17 -10.15 -12.71
N PHE A 414 2.36 -9.86 -11.42
CA PHE A 414 1.55 -8.93 -10.64
C PHE A 414 2.21 -7.56 -10.67
N PHE A 415 1.43 -6.51 -10.89
CA PHE A 415 1.85 -5.12 -10.82
C PHE A 415 0.89 -4.33 -9.93
N GLY A 416 1.36 -3.84 -8.79
CA GLY A 416 0.60 -2.97 -7.90
C GLY A 416 1.01 -1.51 -8.04
N ALA A 417 0.03 -0.63 -8.20
CA ALA A 417 0.23 0.80 -8.35
C ALA A 417 0.30 1.55 -7.01
N GLY A 418 0.94 2.72 -7.00
CA GLY A 418 0.84 3.67 -5.89
C GLY A 418 -0.57 4.26 -5.76
N LYS A 419 -0.88 4.84 -4.60
CA LYS A 419 -2.14 5.55 -4.34
C LYS A 419 -2.37 6.61 -5.42
N ASP A 420 -3.52 6.53 -6.11
CA ASP A 420 -3.96 7.49 -7.12
C ASP A 420 -2.89 7.80 -8.20
N SER A 421 -2.11 6.77 -8.58
CA SER A 421 -0.92 6.91 -9.42
C SER A 421 -0.81 5.76 -10.42
N ASP A 422 -0.07 6.00 -11.50
CA ASP A 422 0.37 4.98 -12.47
C ASP A 422 1.75 4.38 -12.12
N GLN A 423 2.38 4.85 -11.04
CA GLN A 423 3.68 4.35 -10.61
C GLN A 423 3.55 2.93 -10.03
N VAL A 424 4.28 1.97 -10.61
CA VAL A 424 4.41 0.63 -10.04
C VAL A 424 5.24 0.69 -8.75
N ILE A 425 4.65 0.23 -7.63
CA ILE A 425 5.31 0.14 -6.33
C ILE A 425 5.46 -1.31 -5.84
N TYR A 426 4.80 -2.25 -6.52
CA TYR A 426 4.89 -3.67 -6.25
C TYR A 426 4.95 -4.44 -7.57
N SER A 427 5.88 -5.38 -7.67
CA SER A 427 5.93 -6.28 -8.81
C SER A 427 6.53 -7.62 -8.42
N VAL A 428 5.85 -8.71 -8.75
CA VAL A 428 6.34 -10.09 -8.57
C VAL A 428 5.86 -10.94 -9.72
N ARG A 429 6.61 -11.99 -10.03
CA ARG A 429 6.16 -13.06 -10.90
C ARG A 429 5.67 -14.24 -10.06
N PHE A 430 4.43 -14.67 -10.25
CA PHE A 430 3.86 -15.81 -9.55
C PHE A 430 2.73 -16.49 -10.35
N GLY A 431 2.66 -17.82 -10.26
CA GLY A 431 1.71 -18.64 -11.02
C GLY A 431 2.20 -19.02 -12.42
N VAL A 432 1.30 -19.65 -13.18
CA VAL A 432 1.53 -20.09 -14.56
C VAL A 432 0.42 -19.57 -15.49
N PRO A 433 0.60 -19.62 -16.83
CA PRO A 433 -0.44 -19.19 -17.76
C PRO A 433 -1.75 -19.96 -17.54
N GLY A 434 -2.87 -19.22 -17.46
CA GLY A 434 -4.21 -19.77 -17.22
C GLY A 434 -4.66 -19.74 -15.75
N ASP A 435 -3.75 -19.46 -14.82
CA ASP A 435 -4.09 -19.22 -13.43
C ASP A 435 -4.88 -17.90 -13.28
N THR A 436 -5.91 -17.90 -12.41
CA THR A 436 -6.68 -16.70 -12.04
C THR A 436 -5.97 -15.96 -10.90
N PRO A 437 -5.68 -14.65 -11.02
CA PRO A 437 -4.99 -13.92 -9.97
C PRO A 437 -5.88 -13.68 -8.75
N LEU A 438 -5.24 -13.69 -7.58
CA LEU A 438 -5.82 -13.38 -6.28
C LEU A 438 -4.82 -12.55 -5.47
N THR A 439 -5.33 -11.88 -4.45
CA THR A 439 -4.56 -10.96 -3.61
C THR A 439 -5.13 -11.04 -2.21
N GLY A 440 -4.27 -11.13 -1.20
CA GLY A 440 -4.71 -11.14 0.18
C GLY A 440 -3.58 -11.10 1.20
N GLN A 441 -3.96 -10.98 2.46
CA GLN A 441 -3.11 -11.04 3.64
C GLN A 441 -3.17 -12.46 4.24
N TRP A 442 -2.41 -13.40 3.65
CA TRP A 442 -2.46 -14.85 3.98
C TRP A 442 -1.77 -15.26 5.28
#